data_AF-A0A3Q2WBU8-F1
#
_entry.id   AF-A0A3Q2WBU8-F1
#
_cell.length_a   1.000
_cell.length_b   1.000
_cell.length_c   1.000
_cell.angle_alpha   90.00
_cell.angle_beta   90.00
_cell.angle_gamma   90.00
#
_symmetry.space_group_name_H-M   'P 1'
#
loop_
_entity.id
_entity.type
_entity.pdbx_description
1 polymer ?
#
loop_
_entity_poly.entity_id
_entity_poly.type
_entity_poly.pdbx_seq_one_letter_code
_entity_poly.pdbx_strand_id
1 'polypeptide(L)'
;MEFPDLGEHCSEKTCKRLDFLPMRCDACQEIFCKDHITYANHKCTSSYKKDIQVPVCPLCNTPIPVKRGEMPDIKVGEHIDRDCKSDPAQRKRKIFTNKCSKGGCKQKEMIRVTCDQCHLNYCLKHRHPLDHDCKTDGKPLSKSGNAALMRTQGTSSTSASTSSSSSSGNTRPVSNGLNANSRSHSTGSAQRISTSVSAQNVIPPSASFQAGLTEEQALQRALEMSLADSRQTVAPALSPQEQEDLALAQALAASEEEYRRQQQRQQGRDSKQSTCSLS
;
A
#
# COMPACT_ATOMS: atom_id res chain seq x y z
N MET A 1 -38.03 -36.88 -63.85
CA MET A 1 -36.98 -35.87 -63.63
C MET A 1 -36.68 -35.90 -62.15
N GLU A 2 -35.47 -36.29 -61.80
CA GLU A 2 -35.08 -36.59 -60.41
C GLU A 2 -34.41 -35.33 -59.86
N PHE A 3 -34.89 -34.80 -58.74
CA PHE A 3 -34.30 -33.59 -58.12
C PHE A 3 -32.96 -33.98 -57.47
N PRO A 4 -31.79 -33.54 -58.00
CA PRO A 4 -30.51 -33.95 -57.45
C PRO A 4 -30.23 -33.16 -56.17
N ASP A 5 -30.19 -33.87 -55.04
CA ASP A 5 -29.54 -33.50 -53.77
C ASP A 5 -29.66 -32.01 -53.36
N LEU A 6 -30.91 -31.53 -53.24
CA LEU A 6 -31.18 -30.16 -52.79
C LEU A 6 -31.12 -30.07 -51.27
N GLY A 7 -29.98 -29.62 -50.73
CA GLY A 7 -29.78 -29.34 -49.31
C GLY A 7 -28.45 -29.90 -48.80
N GLU A 8 -28.06 -29.49 -47.60
CA GLU A 8 -26.83 -29.96 -46.97
C GLU A 8 -27.15 -30.62 -45.63
N HIS A 9 -26.32 -31.59 -45.25
CA HIS A 9 -26.48 -32.27 -43.96
C HIS A 9 -25.81 -31.46 -42.85
N CYS A 10 -26.45 -31.39 -41.69
CA CYS A 10 -25.82 -30.82 -40.50
C CYS A 10 -24.59 -31.65 -40.08
N SER A 11 -23.42 -31.00 -39.96
CA SER A 11 -22.15 -31.60 -39.51
C SER A 11 -22.20 -32.13 -38.06
N GLU A 12 -23.22 -31.79 -37.28
CA GLU A 12 -23.38 -32.27 -35.91
C GLU A 12 -23.75 -33.76 -35.89
N LYS A 13 -22.92 -34.56 -35.21
CA LYS A 13 -22.93 -36.03 -35.26
C LYS A 13 -24.27 -36.66 -34.85
N THR A 14 -25.02 -35.99 -33.98
CA THR A 14 -26.31 -36.43 -33.43
C THR A 14 -27.50 -36.06 -34.31
N CYS A 15 -27.37 -35.07 -35.20
CA CYS A 15 -28.49 -34.53 -35.96
C CYS A 15 -28.52 -35.07 -37.39
N LYS A 16 -27.43 -34.88 -38.17
CA LYS A 16 -27.31 -35.24 -39.59
C LYS A 16 -28.54 -34.91 -40.46
N ARG A 17 -29.35 -33.92 -40.06
CA ARG A 17 -30.57 -33.53 -40.77
C ARG A 17 -30.20 -32.76 -42.03
N LEU A 18 -30.83 -33.10 -43.14
CA LEU A 18 -30.86 -32.27 -44.35
C LEU A 18 -31.60 -30.96 -44.05
N ASP A 19 -30.90 -29.85 -44.26
CA ASP A 19 -31.48 -28.50 -44.21
C ASP A 19 -31.33 -27.87 -45.60
N PHE A 20 -32.42 -27.31 -46.12
CA PHE A 20 -32.45 -26.66 -47.43
C PHE A 20 -31.78 -25.29 -47.42
N LEU A 21 -31.49 -24.74 -46.23
CA LEU A 21 -30.77 -23.49 -46.05
C LEU A 21 -29.44 -23.73 -45.30
N PRO A 22 -28.36 -24.14 -46.00
CA PRO A 22 -27.06 -24.39 -45.37
C PRO A 22 -26.48 -23.15 -44.69
N MET A 23 -26.51 -23.13 -43.35
CA MET A 23 -25.89 -22.09 -42.55
C MET A 23 -24.49 -22.52 -42.12
N ARG A 24 -23.48 -21.74 -42.52
CA ARG A 24 -22.07 -21.97 -42.15
C ARG A 24 -21.74 -21.23 -40.86
N CYS A 25 -21.15 -21.91 -39.90
CA CYS A 25 -20.63 -21.29 -38.69
C CYS A 25 -19.45 -20.36 -39.03
N ASP A 26 -19.47 -19.10 -38.60
CA ASP A 26 -18.43 -18.12 -38.93
C ASP A 26 -17.10 -18.36 -38.18
N ALA A 27 -17.10 -19.25 -37.19
CA ALA A 27 -15.92 -19.67 -36.44
C ALA A 27 -15.26 -20.94 -36.99
N CYS A 28 -16.03 -22.02 -37.25
CA CYS A 28 -15.49 -23.30 -37.71
C CYS A 28 -15.79 -23.65 -39.17
N GLN A 29 -16.60 -22.84 -39.87
CA GLN A 29 -16.97 -22.95 -41.29
C GLN A 29 -17.78 -24.20 -41.70
N GLU A 30 -18.01 -25.12 -40.75
CA GLU A 30 -18.94 -26.25 -40.85
C GLU A 30 -20.40 -25.82 -41.05
N ILE A 31 -21.19 -26.70 -41.67
CA ILE A 31 -22.61 -26.46 -41.98
C ILE A 31 -23.49 -27.04 -40.88
N PHE A 32 -24.43 -26.24 -40.38
CA PHE A 32 -25.40 -26.67 -39.37
C PHE A 32 -26.83 -26.28 -39.77
N CYS A 33 -27.79 -27.11 -39.34
CA CYS A 33 -29.20 -26.76 -39.42
C CYS A 33 -29.57 -25.67 -38.39
N LYS A 34 -30.77 -25.11 -38.53
CA LYS A 34 -31.28 -24.03 -37.66
C LYS A 34 -31.10 -24.26 -36.16
N ASP A 35 -31.24 -25.49 -35.69
CA ASP A 35 -31.20 -25.81 -34.26
C ASP A 35 -29.77 -25.99 -33.72
N HIS A 36 -28.77 -26.20 -34.60
CA HIS A 36 -27.37 -26.48 -34.20
C HIS A 36 -26.39 -25.35 -34.58
N ILE A 37 -26.80 -24.33 -35.33
CA ILE A 37 -25.93 -23.23 -35.80
C ILE A 37 -25.28 -22.40 -34.67
N THR A 38 -25.89 -22.33 -33.49
CA THR A 38 -25.32 -21.64 -32.32
C THR A 38 -24.12 -22.39 -31.76
N TYR A 39 -23.03 -21.68 -31.41
CA TYR A 39 -21.77 -22.29 -30.94
C TYR A 39 -21.91 -23.29 -29.77
N ALA A 40 -22.87 -23.06 -28.87
CA ALA A 40 -23.13 -23.93 -27.72
C ALA A 40 -23.67 -25.31 -28.14
N ASN A 41 -24.52 -25.37 -29.18
CA ASN A 41 -25.24 -26.59 -29.58
C ASN A 41 -24.34 -27.54 -30.38
N HIS A 42 -23.44 -27.02 -31.22
CA HIS A 42 -22.43 -27.82 -31.94
C HIS A 42 -21.04 -27.81 -31.27
N LYS A 43 -20.94 -27.30 -30.04
CA LYS A 43 -19.70 -27.24 -29.22
C LYS A 43 -18.50 -26.73 -30.02
N CYS A 44 -18.66 -25.55 -30.63
CA CYS A 44 -17.74 -25.01 -31.63
C CYS A 44 -16.28 -24.97 -31.14
N THR A 45 -15.41 -25.72 -31.81
CA THR A 45 -13.98 -25.80 -31.48
C THR A 45 -13.27 -24.45 -31.53
N SER A 46 -13.76 -23.51 -32.33
CA SER A 46 -13.18 -22.17 -32.53
C SER A 46 -14.03 -21.02 -31.97
N SER A 47 -15.02 -21.30 -31.10
CA SER A 47 -15.85 -20.27 -30.44
C SER A 47 -15.01 -19.16 -29.80
N TYR A 48 -13.88 -19.53 -29.20
CA TYR A 48 -12.92 -18.62 -28.56
C TYR A 48 -12.34 -17.53 -29.48
N LYS A 49 -12.40 -17.70 -30.81
CA LYS A 49 -11.93 -16.68 -31.79
C LYS A 49 -12.96 -15.58 -32.03
N LYS A 50 -14.21 -15.78 -31.61
CA LYS A 50 -15.36 -14.89 -31.86
C LYS A 50 -15.96 -14.31 -30.58
N ASP A 51 -15.79 -14.99 -29.45
CA ASP A 51 -16.22 -14.53 -28.13
C ASP A 51 -15.35 -13.36 -27.63
N ILE A 52 -15.70 -12.14 -28.04
CA ILE A 52 -15.01 -10.91 -27.61
C ILE A 52 -15.77 -10.34 -26.41
N GLN A 53 -15.38 -10.79 -25.22
CA GLN A 53 -15.89 -10.23 -23.98
C GLN A 53 -15.26 -8.85 -23.74
N VAL A 54 -16.09 -7.87 -23.37
CA VAL A 54 -15.66 -6.49 -23.08
C VAL A 54 -15.36 -6.39 -21.58
N PRO A 55 -14.08 -6.37 -21.15
CA PRO A 55 -13.75 -6.26 -19.74
C PRO A 55 -14.19 -4.89 -19.19
N VAL A 56 -14.58 -4.87 -17.92
CA VAL A 56 -14.99 -3.65 -17.21
C VAL A 56 -13.85 -3.21 -16.29
N CYS A 57 -13.54 -1.90 -16.28
CA CYS A 57 -12.53 -1.37 -15.37
C CYS A 57 -12.98 -1.50 -13.90
N PRO A 58 -12.20 -2.12 -13.00
CA PRO A 58 -12.57 -2.26 -11.58
C PRO A 58 -12.55 -0.93 -10.80
N LEU A 59 -11.97 0.15 -11.34
CA LEU A 59 -11.85 1.45 -10.67
C LEU A 59 -12.90 2.48 -11.08
N CYS A 60 -13.52 2.33 -12.25
CA CYS A 60 -14.47 3.31 -12.81
C CYS A 60 -15.71 2.68 -13.45
N ASN A 61 -15.84 1.34 -13.41
CA ASN A 61 -16.94 0.56 -13.97
C ASN A 61 -17.28 0.87 -15.44
N THR A 62 -16.32 1.43 -16.18
CA THR A 62 -16.47 1.73 -17.61
C THR A 62 -16.04 0.50 -18.43
N PRO A 63 -16.83 0.04 -19.41
CA PRO A 63 -16.43 -1.04 -20.31
C PRO A 63 -15.26 -0.60 -21.20
N ILE A 64 -14.24 -1.44 -21.35
CA ILE A 64 -13.02 -1.15 -22.08
C ILE A 64 -13.01 -1.94 -23.39
N PRO A 65 -13.07 -1.27 -24.57
CA PRO A 65 -12.98 -1.97 -25.85
C PRO A 65 -11.60 -2.62 -26.06
N VAL A 66 -11.59 -3.94 -26.24
CA VAL A 66 -10.38 -4.73 -26.54
C VAL A 66 -10.38 -5.13 -28.01
N LYS A 67 -9.22 -5.07 -28.68
CA LYS A 67 -9.08 -5.49 -30.08
C LYS A 67 -8.89 -6.99 -30.19
N ARG A 68 -9.31 -7.59 -31.32
CA ARG A 68 -9.07 -9.02 -31.60
C ARG A 68 -7.57 -9.34 -31.52
N GLY A 69 -7.20 -10.27 -30.64
CA GLY A 69 -5.81 -10.71 -30.43
C GLY A 69 -5.04 -9.95 -29.34
N GLU A 70 -5.65 -8.96 -28.68
CA GLU A 70 -5.05 -8.24 -27.56
C GLU A 70 -5.61 -8.78 -26.24
N MET A 71 -4.78 -8.97 -25.21
CA MET A 71 -5.24 -9.52 -23.93
C MET A 71 -6.07 -8.49 -23.14
N PRO A 72 -7.20 -8.90 -22.52
CA PRO A 72 -8.03 -8.02 -21.69
C PRO A 72 -7.22 -7.28 -20.61
N ASP A 73 -6.35 -7.98 -19.88
CA ASP A 73 -5.61 -7.41 -18.75
C ASP A 73 -4.67 -6.27 -19.16
N ILE A 74 -4.01 -6.39 -20.32
CA ILE A 74 -3.12 -5.34 -20.86
C ILE A 74 -3.93 -4.08 -21.18
N LYS A 75 -5.11 -4.23 -21.81
CA LYS A 75 -6.01 -3.11 -22.11
C LYS A 75 -6.63 -2.49 -20.86
N VAL A 76 -6.97 -3.31 -19.87
CA VAL A 76 -7.48 -2.85 -18.57
C VAL A 76 -6.38 -2.05 -17.83
N GLY A 77 -5.14 -2.52 -17.85
CA GLY A 77 -3.98 -1.81 -17.30
C GLY A 77 -3.71 -0.47 -17.99
N GLU A 78 -3.64 -0.45 -19.32
CA GLU A 78 -3.45 0.78 -20.10
C GLU A 78 -4.52 1.84 -19.77
N HIS A 79 -5.79 1.41 -19.71
CA HIS A 79 -6.88 2.29 -19.27
C HIS A 79 -6.65 2.81 -17.85
N ILE A 80 -6.34 1.94 -16.88
CA ILE A 80 -6.11 2.32 -15.47
C ILE A 80 -5.07 3.45 -15.37
N ASP A 81 -3.96 3.34 -16.11
CA ASP A 81 -2.88 4.33 -16.07
C ASP A 81 -3.22 5.61 -16.84
N ARG A 82 -3.71 5.51 -18.08
CA ARG A 82 -3.83 6.66 -19.00
C ARG A 82 -5.20 7.34 -18.98
N ASP A 83 -6.27 6.56 -19.06
CA ASP A 83 -7.61 7.07 -19.41
C ASP A 83 -8.63 6.99 -18.26
N CYS A 84 -8.31 6.26 -17.19
CA CYS A 84 -9.21 6.05 -16.07
C CYS A 84 -9.51 7.37 -15.37
N LYS A 85 -10.81 7.65 -15.17
CA LYS A 85 -11.33 8.91 -14.61
C LYS A 85 -11.57 8.85 -13.10
N SER A 86 -11.31 7.70 -12.47
CA SER A 86 -11.47 7.52 -11.03
C SER A 86 -10.51 8.41 -10.23
N ASP A 87 -10.93 8.85 -9.04
CA ASP A 87 -10.11 9.72 -8.18
C ASP A 87 -8.70 9.16 -7.85
N PRO A 88 -8.51 7.84 -7.61
CA PRO A 88 -7.18 7.27 -7.42
C PRO A 88 -6.25 7.47 -8.63
N ALA A 89 -6.77 7.31 -9.85
CA ALA A 89 -5.99 7.49 -11.08
C ALA A 89 -5.69 8.97 -11.36
N GLN A 90 -6.66 9.86 -11.13
CA GLN A 90 -6.46 11.32 -11.19
C GLN A 90 -5.39 11.81 -10.20
N ARG A 91 -5.37 11.24 -8.98
CA ARG A 91 -4.37 11.55 -7.96
C ARG A 91 -2.98 11.07 -8.34
N LYS A 92 -2.85 9.85 -8.90
CA LYS A 92 -1.59 9.33 -9.47
C LYS A 92 -1.02 10.25 -10.56
N ARG A 93 -1.83 10.89 -11.40
CA ARG A 93 -1.31 11.81 -12.46
C ARG A 93 -0.79 13.15 -11.91
N LYS A 94 -1.05 13.50 -10.65
CA LYS A 94 -0.66 14.79 -10.02
C LYS A 94 0.66 14.72 -9.22
N ILE A 95 1.56 13.83 -9.64
CA ILE A 95 2.85 13.48 -9.01
C ILE A 95 3.81 14.66 -8.73
N PHE A 96 3.67 15.82 -9.36
CA PHE A 96 4.51 17.01 -9.05
C PHE A 96 3.68 18.28 -8.80
N THR A 97 2.71 18.18 -7.88
CA THR A 97 1.86 19.32 -7.47
C THR A 97 2.36 20.08 -6.24
N ASN A 98 3.10 19.46 -5.33
CA ASN A 98 3.54 20.06 -4.06
C ASN A 98 4.72 21.02 -4.28
N LYS A 99 4.42 22.30 -4.50
CA LYS A 99 5.39 23.39 -4.71
C LYS A 99 5.91 23.92 -3.37
N CYS A 100 7.23 24.08 -3.26
CA CYS A 100 7.82 24.76 -2.11
C CYS A 100 7.31 26.20 -1.97
N SER A 101 6.91 26.60 -0.75
CA SER A 101 6.40 27.94 -0.43
C SER A 101 7.50 28.94 -0.07
N LYS A 102 8.77 28.53 0.00
CA LYS A 102 9.90 29.43 0.28
C LYS A 102 10.19 30.33 -0.92
N GLY A 103 10.40 31.62 -0.66
CA GLY A 103 10.82 32.59 -1.67
C GLY A 103 12.04 32.11 -2.47
N GLY A 104 11.94 32.16 -3.80
CA GLY A 104 13.00 31.71 -4.72
C GLY A 104 13.09 30.19 -4.95
N CYS A 105 12.39 29.35 -4.19
CA CYS A 105 12.45 27.90 -4.39
C CYS A 105 11.44 27.41 -5.44
N LYS A 106 11.93 26.88 -6.57
CA LYS A 106 11.09 26.32 -7.66
C LYS A 106 10.86 24.80 -7.55
N GLN A 107 11.40 24.16 -6.51
CA GLN A 107 11.36 22.70 -6.32
C GLN A 107 9.93 22.22 -6.04
N LYS A 108 9.53 21.13 -6.71
CA LYS A 108 8.26 20.45 -6.47
C LYS A 108 8.54 19.02 -6.03
N GLU A 109 7.91 18.60 -4.94
CA GLU A 109 8.07 17.24 -4.41
C GLU A 109 6.89 16.34 -4.79
N MET A 110 7.15 15.03 -4.84
CA MET A 110 6.09 14.03 -5.00
C MET A 110 5.24 13.92 -3.72
N ILE A 111 5.86 14.09 -2.56
CA ILE A 111 5.21 14.02 -1.24
C ILE A 111 4.91 15.44 -0.74
N ARG A 112 3.73 15.65 -0.14
CA ARG A 112 3.39 16.90 0.55
C ARG A 112 4.13 16.96 1.88
N VAL A 113 5.20 17.74 1.94
CA VAL A 113 5.94 18.04 3.17
C VAL A 113 5.41 19.35 3.77
N THR A 114 4.60 19.28 4.83
CA THR A 114 4.13 20.45 5.59
C THR A 114 5.05 20.75 6.75
N CYS A 115 5.22 22.03 7.09
CA CYS A 115 5.82 22.43 8.36
C CYS A 115 4.78 22.34 9.49
N ASP A 116 5.18 21.84 10.66
CA ASP A 116 4.28 21.67 11.81
C ASP A 116 3.92 23.01 12.50
N GLN A 117 4.66 24.08 12.22
CA GLN A 117 4.55 25.38 12.91
C GLN A 117 3.81 26.47 12.10
N CYS A 118 3.88 26.41 10.77
CA CYS A 118 3.24 27.38 9.85
C CYS A 118 2.34 26.70 8.79
N HIS A 119 2.25 25.36 8.79
CA HIS A 119 1.40 24.53 7.92
C HIS A 119 1.55 24.69 6.40
N LEU A 120 2.46 25.55 5.93
CA LEU A 120 2.84 25.71 4.53
C LEU A 120 3.62 24.50 4.01
N ASN A 121 3.55 24.27 2.70
CA ASN A 121 4.26 23.18 2.03
C ASN A 121 5.66 23.64 1.58
N TYR A 122 6.67 22.84 1.90
CA TYR A 122 8.06 23.07 1.50
C TYR A 122 8.60 21.86 0.74
N CYS A 123 9.77 22.00 0.09
CA CYS A 123 10.49 20.85 -0.45
C CYS A 123 11.32 20.16 0.65
N LEU A 124 11.90 18.98 0.36
CA LEU A 124 12.69 18.23 1.36
C LEU A 124 13.87 19.06 1.90
N LYS A 125 14.47 19.92 1.06
CA LYS A 125 15.55 20.85 1.43
C LYS A 125 15.12 22.02 2.32
N HIS A 126 13.82 22.29 2.42
CA HIS A 126 13.27 23.42 3.18
C HIS A 126 12.23 22.97 4.23
N ARG A 127 12.23 21.68 4.58
CA ARG A 127 11.30 21.09 5.56
C ARG A 127 11.47 21.69 6.96
N HIS A 128 12.71 21.95 7.38
CA HIS A 128 13.00 22.40 8.74
C HIS A 128 12.63 23.88 8.94
N PRO A 129 12.14 24.29 10.13
CA PRO A 129 11.79 25.69 10.43
C PRO A 129 12.92 26.71 10.27
N LEU A 130 14.18 26.27 10.22
CA LEU A 130 15.35 27.14 9.98
C LEU A 130 15.64 27.34 8.48
N ASP A 131 15.16 26.44 7.63
CA ASP A 131 15.43 26.47 6.19
C ASP A 131 14.40 27.29 5.40
N HIS A 132 13.37 27.82 6.06
CA HIS A 132 12.36 28.70 5.49
C HIS A 132 11.95 29.79 6.49
N ASP A 133 11.31 30.86 6.01
CA ASP A 133 10.78 31.94 6.84
C ASP A 133 9.54 31.48 7.65
N CYS A 134 9.79 30.67 8.68
CA CYS A 134 8.74 30.02 9.46
C CYS A 134 7.99 31.03 10.33
N LYS A 135 6.82 31.46 9.85
CA LYS A 135 5.87 32.26 10.64
C LYS A 135 5.01 31.31 11.45
N THR A 136 5.38 31.14 12.71
CA THR A 136 4.62 30.36 13.67
C THR A 136 3.27 31.03 13.90
N ASP A 137 2.16 30.39 13.53
CA ASP A 137 0.81 30.92 13.84
C ASP A 137 0.48 30.81 15.35
N GLY A 138 1.33 30.08 16.09
CA GLY A 138 1.48 30.21 17.53
C GLY A 138 2.09 31.57 17.91
N LYS A 139 1.34 32.34 18.72
CA LYS A 139 1.71 33.64 19.30
C LYS A 139 3.20 33.68 19.71
N PRO A 140 3.95 34.75 19.39
CA PRO A 140 5.36 34.83 19.75
C PRO A 140 5.52 34.67 21.27
N LEU A 141 6.49 33.86 21.68
CA LEU A 141 6.87 33.71 23.08
C LEU A 141 7.06 35.10 23.68
N SER A 142 6.25 35.42 24.70
CA SER A 142 6.25 36.75 25.31
C SER A 142 7.65 37.07 25.85
N LYS A 143 7.97 38.36 26.02
CA LYS A 143 9.29 38.82 26.50
C LYS A 143 9.73 38.14 27.82
N SER A 144 8.75 37.73 28.63
CA SER A 144 8.90 36.87 29.83
C SER A 144 9.35 35.43 29.54
N GLY A 145 8.84 34.79 28.50
CA GLY A 145 9.19 33.44 28.06
C GLY A 145 10.61 33.35 27.49
N ASN A 146 11.00 34.30 26.65
CA ASN A 146 12.39 34.41 26.19
C ASN A 146 13.36 34.66 27.35
N ALA A 147 12.97 35.48 28.33
CA ALA A 147 13.77 35.69 29.54
C ALA A 147 13.87 34.43 30.43
N ALA A 148 12.87 33.54 30.42
CA ALA A 148 12.93 32.26 31.14
C ALA A 148 13.95 31.31 30.47
N LEU A 149 13.90 31.17 29.15
CA LEU A 149 14.84 30.34 28.39
C LEU A 149 16.30 30.82 28.51
N MET A 150 16.53 32.13 28.52
CA MET A 150 17.85 32.71 28.76
C MET A 150 18.35 32.43 30.19
N ARG A 151 17.46 32.42 31.20
CA ARG A 151 17.83 32.06 32.59
C ARG A 151 18.17 30.58 32.74
N THR A 152 17.48 29.68 32.04
CA THR A 152 17.79 28.23 32.09
C THR A 152 19.11 27.85 31.40
N GLN A 153 19.67 28.72 30.56
CA GLN A 153 21.00 28.52 29.96
C GLN A 153 22.13 29.18 30.78
N GLY A 154 21.80 29.96 31.81
CA GLY A 154 22.76 30.73 32.61
C GLY A 154 23.36 30.00 33.83
N THR A 155 23.04 28.72 34.05
CA THR A 155 23.48 27.97 35.24
C THR A 155 24.52 26.90 34.93
N SER A 156 25.63 27.30 34.30
CA SER A 156 26.90 26.53 34.24
C SER A 156 28.09 27.47 34.07
N SER A 157 29.04 27.42 35.02
CA SER A 157 30.42 27.99 34.98
C SER A 157 30.60 29.53 34.86
N THR A 158 30.88 30.17 36.01
CA THR A 158 32.08 30.99 36.34
C THR A 158 32.97 31.51 35.18
N SER A 159 33.51 32.73 35.16
CA SER A 159 33.60 33.82 36.16
C SER A 159 34.32 35.04 35.57
N ALA A 160 33.87 36.28 35.82
CA ALA A 160 34.72 37.49 35.87
C ALA A 160 33.92 38.73 36.33
N SER A 161 34.59 39.65 37.03
CA SER A 161 34.05 40.90 37.56
C SER A 161 33.92 41.99 36.49
N THR A 162 32.92 42.88 36.58
CA THR A 162 33.15 44.33 36.74
C THR A 162 31.85 45.13 36.95
N SER A 163 32.01 46.23 37.68
CA SER A 163 31.02 47.22 38.11
C SER A 163 30.18 47.88 37.02
N SER A 164 28.91 48.17 37.34
CA SER A 164 28.44 49.56 37.36
C SER A 164 27.20 49.72 38.26
N SER A 165 27.15 50.84 38.98
CA SER A 165 26.14 51.19 39.97
C SER A 165 25.11 52.19 39.40
N SER A 166 23.88 52.15 39.90
CA SER A 166 23.23 53.34 40.50
C SER A 166 21.80 53.07 41.01
N SER A 167 21.53 53.59 42.22
CA SER A 167 20.25 54.03 42.81
C SER A 167 18.93 53.40 42.34
N SER A 168 18.23 52.61 43.18
CA SER A 168 17.44 53.06 44.35
C SER A 168 16.12 53.76 43.99
N GLY A 169 15.00 53.07 44.25
CA GLY A 169 13.63 53.56 44.08
C GLY A 169 12.62 52.62 44.74
N ASN A 170 12.64 52.57 46.08
CA ASN A 170 11.91 51.56 46.86
C ASN A 170 10.53 52.08 47.31
N THR A 171 9.44 51.49 46.81
CA THR A 171 8.11 51.61 47.43
C THR A 171 7.40 50.25 47.49
N ARG A 172 7.33 49.69 48.71
CA ARG A 172 6.21 48.84 49.14
C ARG A 172 5.18 49.73 49.85
N PRO A 173 3.91 49.33 49.88
CA PRO A 173 3.41 48.84 51.16
C PRO A 173 2.69 47.48 51.06
N VAL A 174 2.10 47.04 52.17
CA VAL A 174 1.75 45.65 52.46
C VAL A 174 0.30 45.53 52.95
N SER A 175 -0.35 44.42 52.57
CA SER A 175 -1.46 43.71 53.25
C SER A 175 -2.93 44.22 53.23
N ASN A 176 -3.78 43.18 53.36
CA ASN A 176 -5.17 43.10 53.82
C ASN A 176 -6.35 43.45 52.88
N GLY A 177 -7.20 42.44 52.70
CA GLY A 177 -8.50 42.48 52.01
C GLY A 177 -9.12 41.08 52.07
N LEU A 178 -10.03 40.85 53.03
CA LEU A 178 -10.68 39.56 53.29
C LEU A 178 -12.02 39.46 52.56
N ASN A 179 -12.44 38.23 52.22
CA ASN A 179 -13.80 37.76 51.95
C ASN A 179 -14.86 38.69 51.30
N ALA A 180 -15.39 38.24 50.15
CA ALA A 180 -16.84 38.15 49.94
C ALA A 180 -17.18 36.94 49.04
N ASN A 181 -18.30 36.25 49.34
CA ASN A 181 -18.69 34.97 48.74
C ASN A 181 -20.06 35.05 48.04
N SER A 182 -20.16 34.41 46.86
CA SER A 182 -21.40 33.86 46.26
C SER A 182 -20.98 32.98 45.07
N ARG A 183 -21.02 31.64 45.15
CA ARG A 183 -22.20 30.75 44.96
C ARG A 183 -22.96 31.08 43.66
N SER A 184 -23.18 30.14 42.73
CA SER A 184 -23.83 28.82 42.92
C SER A 184 -23.30 27.74 41.93
N HIS A 185 -23.15 26.47 42.37
CA HIS A 185 -23.94 25.26 41.97
C HIS A 185 -23.80 24.82 40.49
N SER A 186 -23.70 23.53 40.12
CA SER A 186 -23.67 22.22 40.81
C SER A 186 -23.20 21.15 39.80
N THR A 187 -22.17 20.33 40.02
CA THR A 187 -22.16 18.99 40.68
C THR A 187 -23.13 17.92 40.18
N GLY A 188 -22.56 16.77 39.79
CA GLY A 188 -23.19 15.44 39.66
C GLY A 188 -23.57 15.03 38.24
N SER A 189 -23.48 13.78 37.79
CA SER A 189 -22.80 12.53 38.19
C SER A 189 -23.33 11.44 37.23
N ALA A 190 -22.70 10.27 37.15
CA ALA A 190 -23.02 9.24 36.14
C ALA A 190 -24.10 8.22 36.55
N GLN A 191 -24.80 7.65 35.55
CA GLN A 191 -25.33 6.26 35.42
C GLN A 191 -25.96 6.13 34.00
N ARG A 192 -25.73 5.12 33.13
CA ARG A 192 -25.78 3.62 33.17
C ARG A 192 -27.18 3.03 32.91
N ILE A 193 -27.31 2.30 31.77
CA ILE A 193 -28.15 1.07 31.53
C ILE A 193 -29.68 1.31 31.42
N SER A 194 -30.51 0.67 30.58
CA SER A 194 -30.42 -0.13 29.33
C SER A 194 -31.81 -0.04 28.63
N THR A 195 -32.05 -0.42 27.35
CA THR A 195 -32.58 -1.73 26.85
C THR A 195 -33.22 -1.51 25.45
N SER A 196 -33.51 -2.48 24.56
CA SER A 196 -32.93 -3.80 24.19
C SER A 196 -33.77 -4.43 23.04
N VAL A 197 -33.17 -5.03 22.00
CA VAL A 197 -33.85 -6.02 21.11
C VAL A 197 -32.86 -7.07 20.56
N SER A 198 -33.32 -8.33 20.51
CA SER A 198 -32.63 -9.58 20.09
C SER A 198 -32.83 -9.85 18.57
N ALA A 199 -32.34 -10.89 17.87
CA ALA A 199 -31.36 -11.99 18.04
C ALA A 199 -30.78 -12.28 16.61
N GLN A 200 -29.77 -13.11 16.32
CA GLN A 200 -29.70 -14.58 16.42
C GLN A 200 -28.21 -15.04 16.43
N ASN A 201 -27.95 -16.29 16.82
CA ASN A 201 -26.63 -16.86 17.12
C ASN A 201 -26.43 -18.22 16.41
N VAL A 202 -25.21 -18.52 15.93
CA VAL A 202 -24.73 -19.89 15.65
C VAL A 202 -23.25 -20.01 16.03
N ILE A 203 -22.92 -21.04 16.82
CA ILE A 203 -21.57 -21.41 17.29
C ILE A 203 -21.34 -22.88 16.91
N PRO A 204 -20.15 -23.28 16.41
CA PRO A 204 -19.71 -24.68 16.44
C PRO A 204 -18.93 -24.96 17.75
N PRO A 205 -19.10 -26.14 18.38
CA PRO A 205 -18.58 -26.41 19.71
C PRO A 205 -17.16 -26.99 19.72
N SER A 206 -16.31 -26.52 20.63
CA SER A 206 -15.22 -27.27 21.28
C SER A 206 -14.61 -26.42 22.39
N ALA A 207 -15.23 -26.45 23.57
CA ALA A 207 -14.65 -25.87 24.78
C ALA A 207 -13.87 -26.94 25.57
N SER A 208 -12.96 -26.45 26.41
CA SER A 208 -12.43 -27.16 27.60
C SER A 208 -11.37 -28.24 27.37
N PHE A 209 -10.10 -27.82 27.39
CA PHE A 209 -9.15 -28.32 28.39
C PHE A 209 -8.14 -27.23 28.73
N GLN A 210 -7.98 -26.91 30.03
CA GLN A 210 -6.88 -26.07 30.49
C GLN A 210 -5.57 -26.86 30.35
N ALA A 211 -4.59 -26.30 29.65
CA ALA A 211 -3.22 -26.81 29.61
C ALA A 211 -2.26 -25.65 29.87
N GLY A 212 -1.61 -25.65 31.03
CA GLY A 212 -0.63 -24.64 31.43
C GLY A 212 0.71 -24.85 30.74
N LEU A 213 0.75 -24.61 29.43
CA LEU A 213 1.98 -24.59 28.62
C LEU A 213 2.59 -23.18 28.67
N THR A 214 3.91 -23.10 28.79
CA THR A 214 4.61 -21.81 28.67
C THR A 214 4.58 -21.30 27.24
N GLU A 215 4.75 -19.99 27.05
CA GLU A 215 4.74 -19.32 25.74
C GLU A 215 5.72 -19.98 24.74
N GLU A 216 6.88 -20.42 25.22
CA GLU A 216 7.89 -21.14 24.44
C GLU A 216 7.40 -22.53 23.97
N GLN A 217 6.70 -23.30 24.81
CA GLN A 217 6.11 -24.59 24.39
C GLN A 217 4.96 -24.40 23.39
N ALA A 218 4.21 -23.29 23.50
CA ALA A 218 3.20 -22.94 22.50
C ALA A 218 3.84 -22.56 21.15
N LEU A 219 4.93 -21.77 21.17
CA LEU A 219 5.67 -21.37 19.98
C LEU A 219 6.32 -22.57 19.28
N GLN A 220 7.02 -23.43 20.04
CA GLN A 220 7.66 -24.64 19.51
C GLN A 220 6.63 -25.56 18.83
N ARG A 221 5.46 -25.75 19.47
CA ARG A 221 4.38 -26.56 18.89
C ARG A 221 3.74 -25.91 17.66
N ALA A 222 3.64 -24.58 17.60
CA ALA A 222 3.16 -23.87 16.41
C ALA A 222 4.13 -24.02 15.21
N LEU A 223 5.45 -24.00 15.47
CA LEU A 223 6.48 -24.27 14.47
C LEU A 223 6.44 -25.73 13.98
N GLU A 224 6.31 -26.70 14.90
CA GLU A 224 6.13 -28.11 14.52
C GLU A 224 4.84 -28.34 13.73
N MET A 225 3.72 -27.70 14.10
CA MET A 225 2.47 -27.80 13.35
C MET A 225 2.60 -27.21 11.94
N SER A 226 3.34 -26.12 11.77
CA SER A 226 3.62 -25.51 10.46
C SER A 226 4.49 -26.43 9.57
N LEU A 227 5.45 -27.15 10.18
CA LEU A 227 6.26 -28.17 9.50
C LEU A 227 5.48 -29.46 9.21
N ALA A 228 4.46 -29.78 9.99
CA ALA A 228 3.58 -30.93 9.79
C ALA A 228 2.51 -30.70 8.71
N ASP A 229 1.93 -29.49 8.64
CA ASP A 229 1.02 -29.07 7.57
C ASP A 229 1.74 -29.09 6.20
N SER A 230 3.04 -28.74 6.21
CA SER A 230 3.96 -28.90 5.07
C SER A 230 4.28 -30.35 4.68
N ARG A 231 3.77 -31.36 5.41
CA ARG A 231 4.03 -32.80 5.19
C ARG A 231 2.79 -33.65 4.90
N GLN A 232 1.57 -33.12 5.09
CA GLN A 232 0.33 -33.90 4.93
C GLN A 232 -0.52 -33.51 3.71
N THR A 233 -0.15 -32.47 2.97
CA THR A 233 -0.56 -32.37 1.56
C THR A 233 0.24 -33.38 0.73
N VAL A 234 -0.49 -34.26 0.05
CA VAL A 234 0.06 -35.25 -0.90
C VAL A 234 1.11 -34.58 -1.78
N ALA A 235 2.34 -35.08 -1.75
CA ALA A 235 3.47 -34.49 -2.45
C ALA A 235 3.11 -34.25 -3.94
N PRO A 236 2.93 -32.99 -4.38
CA PRO A 236 2.97 -32.69 -5.79
C PRO A 236 4.41 -32.93 -6.22
N ALA A 237 4.61 -33.53 -7.40
CA ALA A 237 5.82 -33.20 -8.12
C ALA A 237 5.79 -31.67 -8.32
N LEU A 238 6.81 -30.96 -7.81
CA LEU A 238 6.91 -29.51 -7.93
C LEU A 238 6.61 -29.13 -9.38
N SER A 239 5.81 -28.08 -9.58
CA SER A 239 5.50 -27.67 -10.95
C SER A 239 6.80 -27.30 -11.67
N PRO A 240 6.91 -27.51 -12.99
CA PRO A 240 8.15 -27.21 -13.72
C PRO A 240 8.65 -25.78 -13.47
N GLN A 241 7.72 -24.85 -13.31
CA GLN A 241 7.98 -23.44 -13.01
C GLN A 241 8.54 -23.21 -11.60
N GLU A 242 8.06 -23.91 -10.57
CA GLU A 242 8.66 -23.86 -9.21
C GLU A 242 10.07 -24.46 -9.20
N GLN A 243 10.33 -25.46 -10.05
CA GLN A 243 11.66 -26.05 -10.20
C GLN A 243 12.66 -25.05 -10.82
N GLU A 244 12.21 -24.26 -11.80
CA GLU A 244 12.99 -23.18 -12.43
C GLU A 244 13.23 -22.00 -11.46
N ASP A 245 12.21 -21.55 -10.73
CA ASP A 245 12.34 -20.48 -9.73
C ASP A 245 13.30 -20.87 -8.60
N LEU A 246 13.28 -22.13 -8.13
CA LEU A 246 14.19 -22.62 -7.09
C LEU A 246 15.64 -22.69 -7.61
N ALA A 247 15.85 -23.15 -8.85
CA ALA A 247 17.16 -23.14 -9.48
C ALA A 247 17.71 -21.71 -9.67
N LEU A 248 16.86 -20.77 -10.06
CA LEU A 248 17.22 -19.35 -10.17
C LEU A 248 17.60 -18.74 -8.82
N ALA A 249 16.83 -19.04 -7.76
CA ALA A 249 17.13 -18.58 -6.40
C ALA A 249 18.48 -19.11 -5.89
N GLN A 250 18.81 -20.37 -6.16
CA GLN A 250 20.11 -20.96 -5.82
C GLN A 250 21.27 -20.30 -6.59
N ALA A 251 21.07 -20.02 -7.89
CA ALA A 251 22.08 -19.35 -8.71
C ALA A 251 22.37 -17.91 -8.24
N LEU A 252 21.33 -17.16 -7.84
CA LEU A 252 21.49 -15.82 -7.27
C LEU A 252 22.23 -15.85 -5.93
N ALA A 253 21.88 -16.78 -5.03
CA ALA A 253 22.55 -16.94 -3.75
C ALA A 253 24.04 -17.26 -3.90
N ALA A 254 24.39 -18.18 -4.80
CA ALA A 254 25.78 -18.53 -5.10
C ALA A 254 26.58 -17.33 -5.65
N SER A 255 25.97 -16.54 -6.53
CA SER A 255 26.59 -15.34 -7.10
C SER A 255 26.82 -14.23 -6.06
N GLU A 256 25.87 -14.03 -5.13
CA GLU A 256 26.03 -13.08 -4.02
C GLU A 256 27.15 -13.52 -3.05
N GLU A 257 27.26 -14.82 -2.76
CA GLU A 257 28.33 -15.35 -1.92
C GLU A 257 29.70 -15.24 -2.59
N GLU A 258 29.80 -15.52 -3.90
CA GLU A 258 31.04 -15.33 -4.65
C GLU A 258 31.44 -13.85 -4.72
N TYR A 259 30.48 -12.93 -4.93
CA TYR A 259 30.72 -11.49 -4.86
C TYR A 259 31.23 -11.04 -3.48
N ARG A 260 30.64 -11.56 -2.38
CA ARG A 260 31.15 -11.35 -1.01
C ARG A 260 32.59 -11.83 -0.83
N ARG A 261 32.93 -13.02 -1.35
CA ARG A 261 34.31 -13.55 -1.30
C ARG A 261 35.28 -12.71 -2.14
N GLN A 262 34.84 -12.14 -3.26
CA GLN A 262 35.64 -11.20 -4.04
C GLN A 262 35.89 -9.89 -3.29
N GLN A 263 34.88 -9.31 -2.63
CA GLN A 263 35.07 -8.11 -1.79
C GLN A 263 36.07 -8.36 -0.65
N GLN A 264 35.96 -9.48 0.07
CA GLN A 264 36.92 -9.84 1.12
C GLN A 264 38.35 -10.03 0.56
N ARG A 265 38.50 -10.61 -0.64
CA ARG A 265 39.79 -10.72 -1.33
C ARG A 265 40.38 -9.38 -1.77
N GLN A 266 39.55 -8.40 -2.13
CA GLN A 266 40.01 -7.03 -2.45
C GLN A 266 40.47 -6.31 -1.18
N GLN A 267 39.66 -6.29 -0.11
CA GLN A 267 40.03 -5.69 1.17
C GLN A 267 41.32 -6.31 1.77
N GLY A 268 41.49 -7.62 1.63
CA GLY A 268 42.72 -8.33 2.01
C GLY A 268 43.93 -8.10 1.09
N ARG A 269 43.73 -7.57 -0.13
CA ARG A 269 44.82 -7.12 -1.04
C ARG A 269 45.28 -5.71 -0.68
N ASP A 270 44.36 -4.77 -0.51
CA ASP A 270 44.66 -3.40 -0.04
C ASP A 270 45.43 -3.44 1.30
N SER A 271 44.95 -4.27 2.24
CA SER A 271 45.58 -4.44 3.55
C SER A 271 47.02 -5.00 3.47
N LYS A 272 47.33 -5.84 2.46
CA LYS A 272 48.68 -6.41 2.25
C LYS A 272 49.62 -5.50 1.46
N GLN A 273 49.11 -4.61 0.61
CA GLN A 273 49.92 -3.57 -0.01
C GLN A 273 50.38 -2.54 1.03
N SER A 274 49.56 -2.23 2.04
CA SER A 274 49.93 -1.30 3.12
C SER A 274 51.03 -1.80 4.08
N THR A 275 51.42 -3.08 4.02
CA THR A 275 52.43 -3.67 4.92
C THR A 275 53.80 -3.92 4.29
N CYS A 276 54.02 -3.52 3.03
CA CYS A 276 55.32 -3.67 2.36
C CYS A 276 56.02 -2.32 2.21
N SER A 277 56.66 -1.86 3.28
CA SER A 277 57.51 -0.66 3.26
C SER A 277 58.57 -0.77 4.37
N LEU A 278 59.83 -0.48 4.01
CA LEU A 278 61.00 -0.35 4.88
C LEU A 278 61.60 -1.66 5.45
N SER A 279 62.54 -2.22 4.68
CA SER A 279 63.81 -2.78 5.18
C SER A 279 64.88 -2.49 4.13
#